data_AF-A0AAW7YYN7-F1
#
_entry.id   AF-A0AAW7YYN7-F1
#
_cell.length_a   1.000
_cell.length_b   1.000
_cell.length_c   1.000
_cell.angle_alpha   90.00
_cell.angle_beta   90.00
_cell.angle_gamma   90.00
#
_symmetry.space_group_name_H-M   'P 1'
#
loop_
_entity.id
_entity.type
_entity.pdbx_description
1 polymer ?
#
loop_
_entity_poly.entity_id
_entity_poly.type
_entity_poly.pdbx_seq_one_letter_code
_entity_poly.pdbx_strand_id
1 'polypeptide(L)' 'LLKQAGYSDQYKQHLIAKGEPKWVPLRQKVPVYLVYFTSWFDGSGGLHYRKDIYNFEASESALAS' A
#
# COMPACT_ATOMS: atom_id res chain seq x y z
N LEU A 1 -11.14 -6.90 -0.98
CA LEU A 1 -11.09 -6.90 -2.46
C LEU A 1 -11.94 -8.00 -3.11
N LEU A 2 -11.69 -9.31 -2.94
CA LEU A 2 -12.52 -10.34 -3.60
C LEU A 2 -14.02 -10.27 -3.25
N LYS A 3 -14.35 -10.07 -1.97
CA LYS A 3 -15.74 -9.83 -1.53
C LYS A 3 -16.35 -8.57 -2.14
N GLN A 4 -15.57 -7.48 -2.26
CA GLN A 4 -16.00 -6.24 -2.95
C GLN A 4 -16.15 -6.44 -4.46
N ALA A 5 -15.37 -7.35 -5.04
CA ALA A 5 -15.55 -7.85 -6.40
C ALA A 5 -16.68 -8.88 -6.50
N GLY A 6 -17.52 -9.02 -5.46
CA GLY A 6 -18.74 -9.82 -5.40
C GLY A 6 -18.55 -11.33 -5.40
N TYR A 7 -17.37 -11.83 -5.02
CA TYR A 7 -17.12 -13.24 -4.86
C TYR A 7 -17.47 -13.72 -3.43
N SER A 8 -18.11 -14.88 -3.34
CA SER A 8 -18.39 -15.54 -2.07
C SER A 8 -17.13 -16.19 -1.48
N ASP A 9 -17.15 -16.46 -0.18
CA ASP A 9 -16.04 -17.16 0.48
C ASP A 9 -15.85 -18.60 -0.03
N GLN A 10 -16.95 -19.28 -0.37
CA GLN A 10 -16.89 -20.60 -1.01
C GLN A 10 -16.17 -20.55 -2.37
N TYR A 11 -16.48 -19.55 -3.19
CA TYR A 11 -15.82 -19.39 -4.48
C TYR A 11 -14.33 -19.04 -4.31
N LYS A 12 -13.99 -18.21 -3.32
CA LYS A 12 -12.59 -17.95 -2.96
C LYS A 12 -11.85 -19.24 -2.57
N GLN A 13 -12.45 -20.08 -1.74
CA GLN A 13 -11.86 -21.37 -1.36
C GLN A 13 -11.67 -22.29 -2.57
N HIS A 14 -12.64 -22.33 -3.48
CA HIS A 14 -12.53 -23.07 -4.73
C HIS A 14 -11.36 -22.58 -5.61
N LEU A 15 -11.20 -21.26 -5.76
CA LEU A 15 -10.07 -20.69 -6.51
C LEU A 15 -8.71 -21.06 -5.89
N ILE A 16 -8.61 -21.02 -4.56
CA ILE A 16 -7.38 -21.40 -3.85
C ILE A 16 -7.09 -22.89 -4.05
N ALA A 17 -8.11 -23.75 -3.91
CA ALA A 17 -7.96 -25.19 -4.07
C ALA A 17 -7.52 -25.59 -5.49
N LYS A 18 -7.91 -24.81 -6.51
CA LYS A 18 -7.49 -25.03 -7.90
C LYS A 18 -5.99 -24.78 -8.09
N GLY A 19 -5.36 -23.90 -7.29
CA GLY A 19 -3.92 -23.61 -7.35
C GLY A 19 -3.44 -22.89 -8.61
N GLU A 20 -4.36 -22.46 -9.49
CA GLU A 20 -4.03 -21.78 -10.75
C GLU A 20 -4.12 -20.25 -10.63
N PRO A 21 -3.27 -19.50 -11.34
CA PRO A 21 -3.37 -18.04 -11.41
C PRO A 21 -4.74 -17.59 -11.92
N LYS A 22 -5.33 -16.60 -11.23
CA LYS A 22 -6.62 -16.01 -11.64
C LYS A 22 -6.55 -14.49 -11.61
N TRP A 23 -6.87 -13.87 -12.74
CA TRP A 23 -7.09 -12.43 -12.85
C TRP A 23 -8.51 -12.08 -12.39
N VAL A 24 -8.62 -11.11 -11.49
CA VAL A 24 -9.90 -10.63 -10.95
C VAL A 24 -9.92 -9.09 -10.98
N PRO A 25 -10.79 -8.47 -11.79
CA PRO A 25 -10.88 -7.02 -11.85
C PRO A 25 -11.55 -6.45 -10.59
N LEU A 26 -11.12 -5.26 -10.17
CA LEU A 26 -11.80 -4.50 -9.12
C LEU A 26 -13.08 -3.88 -9.68
N ARG A 27 -14.23 -4.13 -9.04
CA ARG A 27 -15.52 -3.54 -9.44
C ARG A 27 -15.62 -2.04 -9.19
N GLN A 28 -14.84 -1.54 -8.24
CA GLN A 28 -14.82 -0.14 -7.84
C GLN A 28 -13.38 0.37 -7.94
N LYS A 29 -13.23 1.66 -8.28
CA LYS A 29 -11.93 2.33 -8.25
C LYS A 29 -11.47 2.43 -6.81
N VAL A 30 -10.31 1.86 -6.51
CA VAL A 30 -9.63 2.00 -5.22
C VAL A 30 -8.42 2.91 -5.46
N PRO A 31 -8.38 4.13 -4.87
CA PRO A 31 -7.22 4.99 -5.03
C PRO A 31 -6.00 4.38 -4.33
N VAL A 32 -4.85 4.43 -4.99
CA VAL A 32 -3.58 3.92 -4.46
C VAL A 32 -2.58 5.06 -4.46
N TYR A 33 -1.96 5.30 -3.30
CA TYR A 33 -0.95 6.32 -3.12
C TYR A 33 0.34 5.65 -2.63
N LEU A 34 1.46 5.93 -3.31
CA LEU A 34 2.79 5.62 -2.82
C LEU A 34 3.38 6.91 -2.26
N VAL A 35 3.46 6.99 -0.93
CA VAL A 35 3.98 8.17 -0.24
C VAL A 35 5.29 7.82 0.47
N TYR A 36 6.19 8.79 0.54
CA TYR A 36 7.48 8.68 1.21
C TYR A 36 7.60 9.76 2.28
N PHE A 37 7.43 9.38 3.53
CA PHE A 37 7.60 10.26 4.67
C PHE A 37 8.73 9.72 5.56
N THR A 38 9.69 10.58 5.87
CA THR A 38 10.75 10.30 6.86
C THR A 38 10.27 10.55 8.29
N SER A 39 9.13 11.24 8.46
CA SER A 39 8.45 11.41 9.76
C SER A 39 6.91 11.39 9.63
N TRP A 40 6.21 10.83 10.62
CA TRP A 40 4.74 10.80 10.68
C TRP A 40 4.19 10.54 12.09
N PHE A 41 2.93 10.91 12.33
CA PHE A 41 2.21 10.53 13.54
C PHE A 41 1.47 9.19 13.37
N ASP A 42 1.47 8.35 14.40
CA ASP A 42 0.63 7.15 14.44
C ASP A 42 -0.80 7.44 14.94
N GLY A 43 -1.66 6.41 14.96
CA GLY A 43 -3.05 6.53 15.40
C GLY A 43 -3.24 6.85 16.89
N SER A 44 -2.19 6.72 17.70
CA SER A 44 -2.16 7.11 19.12
C SER A 44 -1.54 8.49 19.35
N GLY A 45 -1.10 9.18 18.29
CA GLY A 45 -0.44 10.48 18.38
C GLY A 45 1.07 10.41 18.66
N GLY A 46 1.68 9.23 18.59
CA GLY A 46 3.14 9.07 18.69
C GLY A 46 3.84 9.54 17.42
N LEU A 47 4.91 10.33 17.56
CA LEU A 47 5.75 10.78 16.44
C LEU A 47 6.82 9.74 16.10
N HIS A 48 6.88 9.33 14.84
CA HIS A 48 7.83 8.36 14.31
C HIS A 48 8.78 8.99 13.31
N TYR A 49 10.01 8.50 13.29
CA TYR A 49 11.04 8.83 12.29
C TYR A 49 11.58 7.56 11.62
N ARG A 50 12.02 7.68 10.36
CA ARG A 50 12.77 6.66 9.63
C ARG A 50 13.93 7.30 8.90
N LYS A 51 14.96 6.49 8.65
CA LYS A 51 16.12 6.90 7.85
C LYS A 51 15.68 7.29 6.44
N ASP A 52 16.16 8.43 5.97
CA ASP A 52 16.09 8.79 4.55
C ASP A 52 16.99 7.85 3.73
N ILE A 53 16.39 6.95 2.95
CA ILE A 53 17.10 5.94 2.14
C ILE A 53 17.17 6.33 0.67
N TYR A 54 16.42 7.35 0.26
CA TYR A 54 16.50 7.91 -1.07
C TYR A 54 17.34 9.19 -1.12
N ASN A 55 17.80 9.67 0.05
CA ASN A 55 18.63 10.86 0.22
C ASN A 55 17.97 12.14 -0.33
N PHE A 56 16.64 12.22 -0.24
CA PHE A 56 15.90 13.42 -0.65
C PHE A 56 16.23 14.62 0.24
N GLU A 57 16.38 14.43 1.55
CA GLU A 57 16.74 15.51 2.49
C GLU A 57 18.15 16.07 2.21
N ALA A 58 19.10 15.18 1.88
CA ALA A 58 20.45 15.58 1.50
C ALA A 58 20.46 16.39 0.20
N SER A 59 19.63 15.99 -0.78
CA SER A 59 19.50 16.70 -2.06
C SER A 59 18.95 18.12 -1.90
N GLU A 60 18.04 18.34 -0.94
CA GLU A 60 17.49 19.66 -0.65
C GLU A 60 18.50 20.57 0.05
N SER A 61 19.27 20.03 1.01
CA SER A 61 20.28 20.81 1.75
C SER A 61 21.37 21.41 0.84
N ALA A 62 21.70 20.72 -0.26
CA ALA A 62 22.69 21.15 -1.24
C ALA A 62 22.20 22.31 -2.14
N LEU A 63 20.89 22.52 -2.27
CA LEU A 63 20.31 23.66 -3.01
C LEU A 63 20.08 24.90 -2.13
N ALA A 64 20.15 24.73 -0.80
CA ALA A 64 19.96 25.78 0.19
C ALA A 64 21.29 26.37 0.73
N SER A 65 22.43 25.98 0.17
CA SER A 65 23.80 26.39 0.55
C SER A 65 24.51 27.09 -0.61
#